data_AF-A0A645A3Y3-F1
#
_entry.id   AF-A0A645A3Y3-F1
#
_cell.length_a   1.000
_cell.length_b   1.000
_cell.length_c   1.000
_cell.angle_alpha   90.00
_cell.angle_beta   90.00
_cell.angle_gamma   90.00
#
_symmetry.space_group_name_H-M   'P 1'
#
loop_
_entity.id
_entity.type
_entity.pdbx_description
1 polymer ?
#
loop_
_entity_poly.entity_id
_entity_poly.type
_entity_poly.pdbx_seq_one_letter_code
_entity_poly.pdbx_strand_id
1 'polypeptide(L)'
;MNLYFQNANTKSKVYTWAEWTFKVGDPVIFLDTKRSSLLYNNLKGRIVDISGNDLAISFTIDINTILTERQCKNESFEFVDVTDYGTRIRIEVTTNDDESASEEERINTIIPFQIAYAVSIHKAQGLEYNSVKIIIPSCNAEKISHSIFYTAITRAKEKLKIFWSAETMEEILESFTEQKVQQKTLSLIKKKLGLN
;
A
#
# COMPACT_ATOMS: atom_id res chain seq x y z
N MET A 1 11.02 6.41 -1.58
CA MET A 1 11.12 5.78 -0.26
C MET A 1 11.26 4.25 -0.35
N ASN A 2 10.34 3.52 -0.99
CA ASN A 2 10.44 2.06 -1.12
C ASN A 2 11.74 1.58 -1.76
N LEU A 3 12.15 2.18 -2.89
CA LEU A 3 13.42 1.86 -3.55
C LEU A 3 14.63 2.00 -2.62
N TYR A 4 14.66 3.04 -1.79
CA TYR A 4 15.75 3.26 -0.84
C TYR A 4 15.86 2.11 0.17
N PHE A 5 14.73 1.71 0.78
CA PHE A 5 14.71 0.60 1.74
C PHE A 5 14.97 -0.76 1.10
N GLN A 6 14.46 -0.99 -0.11
CA GLN A 6 14.72 -2.19 -0.87
C GLN A 6 16.21 -2.32 -1.26
N ASN A 7 16.88 -1.21 -1.58
CA ASN A 7 18.32 -1.19 -1.86
C ASN A 7 19.17 -1.46 -0.62
N ALA A 8 18.70 -1.08 0.57
CA ALA A 8 19.35 -1.44 1.84
C ALA A 8 19.29 -2.96 2.11
N ASN A 9 18.37 -3.70 1.48
CA ASN A 9 18.38 -5.16 1.47
C ASN A 9 19.39 -5.69 0.41
N THR A 10 20.67 -5.78 0.79
CA THR A 10 21.78 -6.16 -0.11
C THR A 10 21.99 -7.67 -0.25
N LYS A 11 21.32 -8.49 0.57
CA LYS A 11 21.60 -9.94 0.66
C LYS A 11 20.82 -10.78 -0.36
N SER A 12 19.77 -10.22 -0.94
CA SER A 12 18.86 -10.95 -1.83
C SER A 12 19.12 -10.61 -3.29
N LYS A 13 19.05 -11.65 -4.16
CA LYS A 13 19.06 -11.50 -5.61
C LYS A 13 17.91 -10.59 -6.07
N VAL A 14 18.19 -9.74 -7.06
CA VAL A 14 17.20 -8.86 -7.70
C VAL A 14 16.50 -9.63 -8.82
N TYR A 15 15.17 -9.53 -8.83
CA TYR A 15 14.31 -10.04 -9.88
C TYR A 15 13.57 -8.86 -10.50
N THR A 16 13.53 -8.80 -11.83
CA THR A 16 12.89 -7.71 -12.57
C THR A 16 11.73 -8.28 -13.37
N TRP A 17 10.61 -7.58 -13.37
CA TRP A 17 9.44 -7.89 -14.18
C TRP A 17 8.84 -6.59 -14.73
N ALA A 18 8.89 -6.41 -16.05
CA ALA A 18 8.65 -5.12 -16.70
C ALA A 18 9.47 -3.99 -16.02
N GLU A 19 8.83 -2.89 -15.61
CA GLU A 19 9.48 -1.80 -14.87
C GLU A 19 9.67 -2.05 -13.36
N TRP A 20 9.21 -3.18 -12.84
CA TRP A 20 9.20 -3.47 -11.40
C TRP A 20 10.40 -4.31 -10.97
N THR A 21 10.87 -4.08 -9.75
CA THR A 21 11.98 -4.82 -9.15
C THR A 21 11.57 -5.40 -7.80
N PHE A 22 11.94 -6.66 -7.59
CA PHE A 22 11.56 -7.46 -6.41
C PHE A 22 12.79 -8.18 -5.85
N LYS A 23 12.76 -8.41 -4.53
CA LYS A 23 13.75 -9.21 -3.81
C LYS A 23 13.05 -10.13 -2.83
N VAL A 24 13.65 -11.29 -2.60
CA VAL A 24 13.26 -12.16 -1.49
C VAL A 24 13.42 -11.39 -0.17
N GLY A 25 12.40 -11.46 0.68
CA GLY A 25 12.29 -10.75 1.94
C GLY A 25 11.53 -9.42 1.84
N ASP A 26 11.19 -8.94 0.64
CA ASP A 26 10.45 -7.70 0.51
C ASP A 26 9.06 -7.78 1.17
N PRO A 27 8.70 -6.78 2.01
CA PRO A 27 7.34 -6.64 2.49
C PRO A 27 6.45 -6.15 1.36
N VAL A 28 5.26 -6.72 1.24
CA VAL A 28 4.27 -6.35 0.24
C VAL A 28 2.93 -6.07 0.88
N ILE A 29 2.13 -5.27 0.17
CA ILE A 29 0.74 -5.02 0.51
C ILE A 29 -0.11 -5.29 -0.73
N PHE A 30 -1.16 -6.10 -0.56
CA PHE A 30 -2.08 -6.45 -1.63
C PHE A 30 -2.99 -5.28 -1.99
N LEU A 31 -3.29 -5.20 -3.27
CA LEU A 31 -4.13 -4.19 -3.90
C LEU A 31 -5.46 -4.82 -4.31
N ASP A 32 -6.51 -4.00 -4.35
CA ASP A 32 -7.77 -4.43 -4.96
C ASP A 32 -7.61 -4.56 -6.48
N THR A 33 -7.36 -5.79 -6.94
CA THR A 33 -7.14 -6.12 -8.35
C THR A 33 -8.22 -7.04 -8.90
N LYS A 34 -9.25 -7.36 -8.10
CA LYS A 34 -10.27 -8.39 -8.40
C LYS A 34 -9.72 -9.79 -8.69
N ARG A 35 -8.40 -9.99 -8.57
CA ARG A 35 -7.70 -11.25 -8.84
C ARG A 35 -8.13 -12.36 -7.89
N SER A 36 -8.51 -11.99 -6.68
CA SER A 36 -8.98 -12.89 -5.64
C SER A 36 -9.86 -12.15 -4.65
N SER A 37 -10.92 -12.81 -4.18
CA SER A 37 -11.74 -12.32 -3.08
C SER A 37 -11.08 -12.53 -1.70
N LEU A 38 -10.14 -13.48 -1.62
CA LEU A 38 -9.42 -13.83 -0.39
C LEU A 38 -8.21 -12.92 -0.15
N LEU A 39 -7.64 -12.34 -1.22
CA LEU A 39 -6.53 -11.39 -1.17
C LEU A 39 -7.04 -9.95 -1.16
N TYR A 40 -7.66 -9.57 -0.04
CA TYR A 40 -8.28 -8.25 0.11
C TYR A 40 -7.26 -7.11 0.13
N ASN A 41 -7.73 -5.91 -0.24
CA ASN A 41 -6.91 -4.69 -0.23
C ASN A 41 -6.29 -4.45 1.15
N ASN A 42 -5.02 -4.06 1.16
CA ASN A 42 -4.23 -3.86 2.37
C ASN A 42 -3.85 -5.13 3.16
N LEU A 43 -4.14 -6.34 2.64
CA LEU A 43 -3.57 -7.57 3.18
C LEU A 43 -2.04 -7.48 3.12
N LYS A 44 -1.39 -7.79 4.23
CA LYS A 44 0.07 -7.74 4.35
C LYS A 44 0.66 -9.09 3.97
N GLY A 45 1.80 -9.05 3.30
CA GLY A 45 2.61 -10.24 3.08
C GLY A 45 4.10 -9.96 3.01
N ARG A 46 4.86 -11.04 2.87
CA ARG A 46 6.30 -11.00 2.65
C ARG A 46 6.69 -12.02 1.60
N ILE A 47 7.46 -11.60 0.60
CA ILE A 47 7.99 -12.49 -0.42
C ILE A 47 9.04 -13.40 0.22
N VAL A 48 8.87 -14.71 0.12
CA VAL A 48 9.81 -15.71 0.66
C VAL A 48 10.60 -16.43 -0.43
N ASP A 49 10.06 -16.49 -1.64
CA ASP A 49 10.77 -17.02 -2.80
C ASP A 49 10.29 -16.33 -4.09
N ILE A 50 11.20 -16.22 -5.05
CA ILE A 50 10.91 -15.72 -6.39
C ILE A 50 11.61 -16.64 -7.39
N SER A 51 10.85 -17.16 -8.33
CA SER A 51 11.34 -17.96 -9.45
C SER A 51 10.62 -17.54 -10.73
N GLY A 52 11.20 -17.81 -11.88
CA GLY A 52 10.60 -17.38 -13.15
C GLY A 52 11.60 -17.34 -14.29
N ASN A 53 11.07 -17.02 -15.47
CA ASN A 53 11.77 -16.82 -16.72
C ASN A 53 11.21 -15.56 -17.42
N ASP A 54 11.47 -15.38 -18.70
CA ASP A 54 11.03 -14.19 -19.44
C ASP A 54 9.53 -14.16 -19.75
N LEU A 55 8.83 -15.30 -19.64
CA LEU A 55 7.39 -15.46 -19.94
C LEU A 55 6.52 -15.48 -18.69
N ALA A 56 7.07 -15.88 -17.54
CA ALA A 56 6.35 -15.91 -16.27
C ALA A 56 7.26 -15.69 -15.06
N ILE A 57 6.72 -15.01 -14.05
CA ILE A 57 7.32 -14.85 -12.73
C ILE A 57 6.38 -15.38 -11.65
N SER A 58 6.93 -16.21 -10.77
CA SER A 58 6.25 -16.82 -9.64
C SER A 58 6.76 -16.24 -8.32
N PHE A 59 5.83 -15.81 -7.48
CA PHE A 59 6.10 -15.30 -6.14
C PHE A 59 5.52 -16.26 -5.10
N THR A 60 6.36 -16.76 -4.20
CA THR A 60 5.88 -17.42 -2.99
C THR A 60 5.83 -16.37 -1.87
N ILE A 61 4.67 -16.21 -1.24
CA ILE A 61 4.39 -15.11 -0.30
C ILE A 61 3.76 -15.67 0.97
N ASP A 62 4.31 -15.27 2.12
CA ASP A 62 3.65 -15.44 3.41
C ASP A 62 2.66 -14.30 3.62
N ILE A 63 1.37 -14.60 3.75
CA ILE A 63 0.29 -13.63 3.97
C ILE A 63 -0.25 -13.72 5.39
N ASN A 64 -0.60 -12.56 5.96
CA ASN A 64 -1.09 -12.45 7.34
C ASN A 64 -2.59 -12.76 7.44
N THR A 65 -3.02 -13.89 6.87
CA THR A 65 -4.38 -14.42 6.96
C THR A 65 -4.32 -15.93 6.93
N ILE A 66 -5.24 -16.60 7.63
CA ILE A 66 -5.31 -18.06 7.68
C ILE A 66 -6.35 -18.50 6.65
N LEU A 67 -5.89 -19.22 5.63
CA LEU A 67 -6.71 -19.82 4.59
C LEU A 67 -6.51 -21.34 4.63
N THR A 68 -7.55 -22.06 4.24
CA THR A 68 -7.49 -23.51 4.03
C THR A 68 -7.28 -23.82 2.56
N GLU A 69 -6.63 -24.94 2.25
CA GLU A 69 -6.45 -25.41 0.87
C GLU A 69 -7.78 -25.46 0.09
N ARG A 70 -8.87 -25.86 0.74
CA ARG A 70 -10.21 -25.90 0.14
C ARG A 70 -10.71 -24.52 -0.30
N GLN A 71 -10.39 -23.45 0.43
CA GLN A 71 -10.77 -22.09 0.05
C GLN A 71 -9.98 -21.60 -1.17
N CYS A 72 -8.73 -22.04 -1.31
CA CYS A 72 -7.83 -21.61 -2.39
C CYS A 72 -8.03 -22.37 -3.71
N LYS A 73 -8.78 -23.48 -3.71
CA LYS A 73 -8.87 -24.40 -4.87
C LYS A 73 -9.31 -23.75 -6.18
N ASN A 74 -10.14 -22.71 -6.12
CA ASN A 74 -10.68 -22.02 -7.30
C ASN A 74 -10.17 -20.57 -7.40
N GLU A 75 -9.04 -20.27 -6.77
CA GLU A 75 -8.45 -18.93 -6.79
C GLU A 75 -7.32 -18.85 -7.82
N SER A 76 -6.94 -17.63 -8.20
CA SER A 76 -5.84 -17.35 -9.14
C SER A 76 -4.43 -17.52 -8.54
N PHE A 77 -4.34 -18.24 -7.41
CA PHE A 77 -3.14 -18.51 -6.65
C PHE A 77 -3.22 -19.89 -5.99
N GLU A 78 -2.06 -20.47 -5.71
CA GLU A 78 -1.95 -21.79 -5.11
C GLU A 78 -1.76 -21.68 -3.59
N PHE A 79 -2.41 -22.55 -2.83
CA PHE A 79 -2.06 -22.81 -1.44
C PHE A 79 -0.76 -23.62 -1.38
N VAL A 80 0.19 -23.21 -0.54
CA VAL A 80 1.46 -23.91 -0.38
C VAL A 80 1.57 -24.55 1.00
N ASP A 81 1.34 -23.78 2.08
CA ASP A 81 1.44 -24.28 3.45
C ASP A 81 0.77 -23.33 4.46
N VAL A 82 0.59 -23.79 5.70
CA VAL A 82 0.26 -22.93 6.85
C VAL A 82 1.56 -22.44 7.49
N THR A 83 1.59 -21.17 7.90
CA THR A 83 2.72 -20.60 8.65
C THR A 83 2.30 -20.24 10.06
N ASP A 84 3.26 -19.94 10.94
CA ASP A 84 3.00 -19.54 12.33
C ASP A 84 2.04 -18.34 12.47
N TYR A 85 1.97 -17.49 11.44
CA TYR A 85 1.25 -16.22 11.47
C TYR A 85 0.21 -16.06 10.34
N GLY A 86 -0.03 -17.10 9.55
CA GLY A 86 -0.96 -17.05 8.42
C GLY A 86 -0.79 -18.19 7.43
N THR A 87 -0.72 -17.86 6.14
CA THR A 87 -0.69 -18.84 5.04
C THR A 87 0.44 -18.53 4.09
N ARG A 88 1.07 -19.55 3.53
CA ARG A 88 2.00 -19.42 2.40
C ARG A 88 1.24 -19.73 1.12
N ILE A 89 1.32 -18.81 0.18
CA ILE A 89 0.68 -18.93 -1.13
C ILE A 89 1.70 -18.76 -2.25
N ARG A 90 1.38 -19.24 -3.45
CA ARG A 90 2.13 -18.98 -4.67
C ARG A 90 1.26 -18.29 -5.71
N ILE A 91 1.77 -17.18 -6.24
CA ILE A 91 1.12 -16.38 -7.28
C ILE A 91 2.02 -16.37 -8.50
N GLU A 92 1.49 -16.82 -9.64
CA GLU A 92 2.16 -16.73 -10.93
C GLU A 92 1.66 -15.51 -11.71
N VAL A 93 2.56 -14.82 -12.39
CA VAL A 93 2.26 -13.68 -13.27
C VAL A 93 2.92 -13.93 -14.62
N THR A 94 2.14 -13.89 -15.70
CA THR A 94 2.59 -14.18 -17.06
C THR A 94 2.65 -12.91 -17.92
N THR A 95 3.42 -12.94 -19.00
CA THR A 95 3.33 -11.92 -20.06
C THR A 95 2.01 -12.08 -20.81
N ASN A 96 1.42 -10.97 -21.24
CA ASN A 96 0.24 -11.00 -22.10
C ASN A 96 0.68 -10.77 -23.55
N ASP A 97 0.90 -11.85 -24.29
CA ASP A 97 1.27 -11.77 -25.71
C ASP A 97 0.10 -12.09 -26.65
N ASP A 98 -1.10 -12.37 -26.12
CA ASP A 98 -2.25 -12.81 -26.91
C ASP A 98 -3.48 -11.91 -26.72
N GLU A 99 -3.80 -11.11 -27.75
CA GLU A 99 -4.99 -10.24 -27.75
C GLU A 99 -6.30 -11.04 -27.64
N SER A 100 -6.29 -12.33 -27.95
CA SER A 100 -7.46 -13.23 -27.86
C SER A 100 -7.66 -13.86 -26.47
N ALA A 101 -6.79 -13.57 -25.51
CA ALA A 101 -6.86 -14.12 -24.16
C ALA A 101 -8.18 -13.78 -23.43
N SER A 102 -8.72 -14.79 -22.74
CA SER A 102 -9.89 -14.71 -21.87
C SER A 102 -9.69 -13.74 -20.70
N GLU A 103 -10.79 -13.32 -20.05
CA GLU A 103 -10.71 -12.43 -18.88
C GLU A 103 -9.89 -13.05 -17.73
N GLU A 104 -9.98 -14.38 -17.53
CA GLU A 104 -9.23 -15.11 -16.51
C GLU A 104 -7.71 -15.10 -16.79
N GLU A 105 -7.31 -15.27 -18.06
CA GLU A 105 -5.90 -15.20 -18.46
C GLU A 105 -5.34 -13.78 -18.29
N ARG A 106 -6.13 -12.76 -18.63
CA ARG A 106 -5.74 -11.36 -18.42
C ARG A 106 -5.53 -11.03 -16.94
N ILE A 107 -6.34 -11.58 -16.04
CA ILE A 107 -6.18 -11.41 -14.59
C ILE A 107 -4.83 -11.95 -14.10
N ASN A 108 -4.32 -13.04 -14.67
CA ASN A 108 -3.02 -13.61 -14.29
C ASN A 108 -1.83 -12.72 -14.67
N THR A 109 -1.99 -11.79 -15.62
CA THR A 109 -0.94 -10.84 -16.02
C THR A 109 -0.73 -9.70 -15.01
N ILE A 110 -1.61 -9.58 -14.03
CA ILE A 110 -1.61 -8.49 -13.04
C ILE A 110 -0.87 -8.93 -11.78
N ILE A 111 0.12 -8.15 -11.37
CA ILE A 111 0.74 -8.26 -10.05
C ILE A 111 -0.25 -7.70 -9.00
N PRO A 112 -0.81 -8.52 -8.08
CA PRO A 112 -1.88 -8.09 -7.17
C PRO A 112 -1.38 -7.33 -5.93
N PHE A 113 -0.10 -6.97 -5.88
CA PHE A 113 0.52 -6.34 -4.71
C PHE A 113 1.59 -5.33 -5.12
N GLN A 114 2.05 -4.55 -4.16
CA GLN A 114 3.18 -3.63 -4.32
C GLN A 114 4.14 -3.75 -3.14
N ILE A 115 5.40 -3.34 -3.33
CA ILE A 115 6.39 -3.20 -2.26
C ILE A 115 5.91 -2.20 -1.20
N ALA A 116 6.05 -2.56 0.08
CA ALA A 116 5.43 -1.87 1.21
C ALA A 116 6.40 -1.56 2.37
N TYR A 117 7.65 -1.18 2.08
CA TYR A 117 8.54 -0.64 3.12
C TYR A 117 8.03 0.71 3.68
N ALA A 118 7.42 1.50 2.82
CA ALA A 118 6.72 2.73 3.14
C ALA A 118 5.46 2.83 2.27
N VAL A 119 4.34 3.23 2.89
CA VAL A 119 3.07 3.45 2.21
C VAL A 119 2.61 4.89 2.40
N SER A 120 1.84 5.41 1.44
CA SER A 120 1.24 6.74 1.59
C SER A 120 0.16 6.71 2.68
N ILE A 121 -0.11 7.89 3.27
CA ILE A 121 -1.16 8.04 4.30
C ILE A 121 -2.51 7.54 3.78
N HIS A 122 -2.85 7.87 2.53
CA HIS A 122 -4.06 7.41 1.85
C HIS A 122 -4.15 5.88 1.76
N LYS A 123 -3.06 5.20 1.40
CA LYS A 123 -3.02 3.73 1.32
C LYS A 123 -3.06 3.06 2.70
N ALA A 124 -2.68 3.77 3.75
CA ALA A 124 -2.80 3.30 5.14
C ALA A 124 -4.20 3.54 5.75
N GLN A 125 -5.21 3.91 4.95
CA GLN A 125 -6.56 4.10 5.47
C GLN A 125 -7.14 2.77 5.98
N GLY A 126 -7.69 2.78 7.20
CA GLY A 126 -8.23 1.58 7.86
C GLY A 126 -7.16 0.66 8.46
N LEU A 127 -5.88 1.03 8.37
CA LEU A 127 -4.78 0.32 9.02
C LEU A 127 -4.37 1.03 10.30
N GLU A 128 -4.00 0.26 11.31
CA GLU A 128 -3.43 0.79 12.55
C GLU A 128 -2.19 -0.02 12.95
N TYR A 129 -1.25 0.65 13.60
CA TYR A 129 0.04 0.07 13.99
C TYR A 129 0.46 0.53 15.38
N ASN A 130 1.14 -0.33 16.13
CA ASN A 130 1.67 0.03 17.45
C ASN A 130 2.67 1.19 17.36
N SER A 131 3.50 1.20 16.30
CA SER A 131 4.43 2.30 16.04
C SER A 131 4.33 2.79 14.59
N VAL A 132 4.19 4.11 14.41
CA VAL A 132 4.15 4.77 13.10
C VAL A 132 5.26 5.83 13.02
N LYS A 133 5.96 5.84 11.90
CA LYS A 133 6.91 6.89 11.52
C LYS A 133 6.36 7.61 10.30
N ILE A 134 6.05 8.90 10.44
CA ILE A 134 5.57 9.76 9.36
C ILE A 134 6.75 10.56 8.83
N ILE A 135 6.93 10.60 7.52
CA ILE A 135 7.94 11.43 6.87
C ILE A 135 7.21 12.40 5.94
N ILE A 136 7.38 13.70 6.18
CA ILE A 136 6.80 14.77 5.37
C ILE A 136 7.95 15.63 4.82
N PRO A 137 8.34 15.45 3.56
CA PRO A 137 9.30 16.32 2.91
C PRO A 137 8.65 17.67 2.56
N SER A 138 9.45 18.72 2.45
CA SER A 138 8.99 20.09 2.13
C SER A 138 8.18 20.15 0.84
N CYS A 139 8.56 19.42 -0.21
CA CYS A 139 7.83 19.38 -1.49
C CYS A 139 6.42 18.78 -1.40
N ASN A 140 6.04 18.22 -0.25
CA ASN A 140 4.72 17.68 0.02
C ASN A 140 3.93 18.48 1.05
N ALA A 141 4.50 19.52 1.65
CA ALA A 141 3.90 20.28 2.75
C ALA A 141 2.51 20.84 2.37
N GLU A 142 2.41 21.53 1.24
CA GLU A 142 1.15 22.07 0.69
C GLU A 142 0.04 21.01 0.49
N LYS A 143 0.41 19.73 0.31
CA LYS A 143 -0.56 18.63 0.12
C LYS A 143 -1.07 18.05 1.43
N ILE A 144 -0.51 18.46 2.58
CA ILE A 144 -0.90 17.97 3.90
C ILE A 144 -2.02 18.86 4.45
N SER A 145 -3.26 18.45 4.23
CA SER A 145 -4.40 19.06 4.90
C SER A 145 -4.52 18.58 6.36
N HIS A 146 -5.33 19.30 7.16
CA HIS A 146 -5.64 18.90 8.54
C HIS A 146 -6.19 17.46 8.61
N SER A 147 -7.06 17.06 7.66
CA SER A 147 -7.64 15.72 7.64
C SER A 147 -6.60 14.64 7.30
N ILE A 148 -5.69 14.90 6.36
CA ILE A 148 -4.60 13.97 6.02
C ILE A 148 -3.67 13.82 7.22
N PHE A 149 -3.29 14.93 7.85
CA PHE A 149 -2.40 14.93 9.01
C PHE A 149 -3.02 14.19 10.20
N TYR A 150 -4.29 14.49 10.52
CA TYR A 150 -5.04 13.79 11.55
C TYR A 150 -5.17 12.28 11.26
N THR A 151 -5.44 11.92 10.01
CA THR A 151 -5.49 10.50 9.59
C THR A 151 -4.16 9.82 9.82
N ALA A 152 -3.03 10.48 9.51
CA ALA A 152 -1.71 9.92 9.69
C ALA A 152 -1.36 9.69 11.18
N ILE A 153 -1.71 10.66 12.05
CA ILE A 153 -1.53 10.55 13.51
C ILE A 153 -2.33 9.37 14.07
N THR A 154 -3.61 9.27 13.69
CA THR A 154 -4.52 8.23 14.21
C THR A 154 -4.21 6.82 13.72
N ARG A 155 -3.22 6.62 12.83
CA ARG A 155 -2.70 5.27 12.52
C ARG A 155 -1.86 4.69 13.66
N ALA A 156 -1.33 5.52 14.56
CA ALA A 156 -0.49 5.08 15.67
C ALA A 156 -1.32 4.73 16.90
N LYS A 157 -1.18 3.50 17.41
CA LYS A 157 -1.81 3.07 18.66
C LYS A 157 -1.02 3.48 19.90
N GLU A 158 0.31 3.42 19.83
CA GLU A 158 1.17 3.66 21.00
C GLU A 158 2.26 4.69 20.73
N LYS A 159 3.02 4.53 19.63
CA LYS A 159 4.22 5.34 19.35
C LYS A 159 4.11 6.05 18.02
N LEU A 160 4.26 7.37 18.04
CA LEU A 160 4.30 8.20 16.85
C LEU A 160 5.63 8.96 16.79
N LYS A 161 6.26 8.98 15.61
CA LYS A 161 7.39 9.86 15.31
C LYS A 161 7.19 10.53 13.96
N ILE A 162 7.38 11.84 13.90
CA ILE A 162 7.25 12.63 12.67
C ILE A 162 8.62 13.17 12.28
N PHE A 163 8.96 13.06 11.00
CA PHE A 163 10.18 13.56 10.39
C PHE A 163 9.82 14.61 9.34
N TRP A 164 10.18 15.85 9.63
CA TRP A 164 10.04 17.03 8.78
C TRP A 164 11.11 18.06 9.17
N SER A 165 11.32 19.10 8.37
CA SER A 165 12.12 20.26 8.79
C SER A 165 11.29 21.19 9.68
N ALA A 166 11.94 22.15 10.35
CA ALA A 166 11.24 23.16 11.15
C ALA A 166 10.32 24.02 10.27
N GLU A 167 10.81 24.39 9.09
CA GLU A 167 10.07 25.20 8.12
C GLU A 167 8.85 24.46 7.58
N THR A 168 9.00 23.16 7.27
CA THR A 168 7.89 22.30 6.82
C THR A 168 6.82 22.15 7.90
N MET A 169 7.23 22.07 9.17
CA MET A 169 6.31 22.00 10.30
C MET A 169 5.49 23.28 10.43
N GLU A 170 6.14 24.43 10.38
CA GLU A 170 5.49 25.74 10.45
C GLU A 170 4.47 25.91 9.31
N GLU A 171 4.88 25.66 8.07
CA GLU A 171 4.02 25.75 6.88
C GLU A 171 2.73 24.91 7.02
N ILE A 172 2.87 23.66 7.48
CA ILE A 172 1.72 22.76 7.66
C ILE A 172 0.80 23.27 8.77
N LEU A 173 1.35 23.70 9.91
CA LEU A 173 0.55 24.17 11.04
C LEU A 173 -0.18 25.48 10.73
N GLU A 174 0.47 26.40 10.03
CA GLU A 174 -0.14 27.65 9.57
C GLU A 174 -1.31 27.37 8.62
N SER A 175 -1.14 26.45 7.67
CA SER A 175 -2.20 26.06 6.74
C SER A 175 -3.50 25.59 7.42
N PHE A 176 -3.40 24.99 8.61
CA PHE A 176 -4.57 24.54 9.38
C PHE A 176 -5.36 25.71 9.98
N THR A 177 -4.68 26.82 10.28
CA THR A 177 -5.30 28.01 10.84
C THR A 177 -6.01 28.85 9.78
N GLU A 178 -5.46 28.94 8.57
CA GLU A 178 -6.06 29.66 7.45
C GLU A 178 -7.37 29.02 6.97
N GLN A 179 -7.49 27.70 7.01
CA GLN A 179 -8.72 26.98 6.65
C GLN A 179 -9.92 27.33 7.55
N LYS A 180 -9.70 27.70 8.83
CA LYS A 180 -10.78 28.20 9.71
C LYS A 180 -11.32 29.56 9.24
N VAL A 181 -10.52 30.39 8.57
CA VAL A 181 -10.92 31.72 8.08
C VAL A 181 -11.83 31.61 6.85
N GLN A 182 -11.83 30.46 6.16
CA GLN A 182 -12.70 30.16 5.02
C GLN A 182 -14.14 29.76 5.42
N GLN A 183 -14.53 29.97 6.68
CA GLN A 183 -15.96 30.09 7.06
C GLN A 183 -16.64 31.37 6.52
N LYS A 184 -15.96 32.16 5.67
CA LYS A 184 -16.58 33.21 4.83
C LYS A 184 -17.75 32.71 3.98
N THR A 185 -17.79 31.43 3.63
CA THR A 185 -18.91 30.85 2.88
C THR A 185 -20.20 30.81 3.72
N LEU A 186 -20.08 30.53 5.03
CA LEU A 186 -21.21 30.55 5.97
C LEU A 186 -21.76 31.97 6.13
N SER A 187 -20.90 32.99 6.20
CA SER A 187 -21.35 34.38 6.27
C SER A 187 -21.98 34.86 4.95
N LEU A 188 -21.49 34.40 3.80
CA LEU A 188 -22.11 34.66 2.50
C LEU A 188 -23.48 33.97 2.35
N ILE A 189 -23.61 32.72 2.81
CA ILE A 189 -24.88 31.96 2.78
C ILE A 189 -25.89 32.57 3.75
N LYS A 190 -25.49 32.92 4.98
CA LYS A 190 -26.34 33.63 5.95
C LYS A 190 -26.85 34.96 5.38
N LYS A 191 -25.96 35.73 4.73
CA LYS A 191 -26.31 36.99 4.06
C LYS A 191 -27.27 36.80 2.89
N LYS A 192 -27.17 35.70 2.14
CA LYS A 192 -28.10 35.36 1.05
C LYS A 192 -29.46 34.82 1.53
N LEU A 193 -29.49 34.17 2.70
CA LEU A 193 -30.71 33.59 3.29
C LEU A 193 -31.42 34.56 4.26
N GLY A 194 -30.90 35.78 4.46
CA GLY A 194 -31.51 36.77 5.36
C GLY A 194 -31.49 36.40 6.84
N LEU A 195 -30.68 35.42 7.22
CA LEU A 195 -30.50 34.99 8.60
C LEU A 195 -29.32 35.77 9.16
N ASN A 196 -29.62 36.83 9.91
CA ASN A 196 -28.63 37.57 10.70
C ASN A 196 -28.03 36.67 11.80
#